data_AF-A0A263CWV7-F1
#
_entry.id   AF-A0A263CWV7-F1
#
_cell.length_a   1.000
_cell.length_b   1.000
_cell.length_c   1.000
_cell.angle_alpha   90.00
_cell.angle_beta   90.00
_cell.angle_gamma   90.00
#
_symmetry.space_group_name_H-M   'P 1'
#
loop_
_entity.id
_entity.type
_entity.pdbx_description
1 polymer ?
#
loop_
_entity_poly.entity_id
_entity_poly.type
_entity_poly.pdbx_seq_one_letter_code
_entity_poly.pdbx_strand_id
1 'polypeptide(L)'
;MRPFERIVAEYGPAVLRVCRAVAGAADAEDAWSETFLAALQAYPDLPAGANVEAWLVTIAHRKAIDVHRARARRAVTVEHLPERPAPPPVRPEDRDGDLWAALAALPGKQRRTVAYHYLGGLPYAEVAAILGGTAEAARRAAADGIRTLRATYPATPGGDDR
;
A
#
# COMPACT_ATOMS: atom_id res chain seq x y z
N MET A 1 17.20 -9.80 19.91
CA MET A 1 16.39 -9.16 18.84
C MET A 1 16.78 -7.70 18.70
N ARG A 2 16.62 -7.11 17.51
CA ARG A 2 16.88 -5.65 17.31
C ARG A 2 15.82 -4.83 18.07
N PRO A 3 16.13 -3.65 18.63
CA PRO A 3 15.12 -2.77 19.21
C PRO A 3 13.99 -2.44 18.21
N PHE A 4 12.75 -2.44 18.68
CA PHE A 4 11.59 -2.27 17.79
C PHE A 4 11.56 -0.90 17.10
N GLU A 5 12.03 0.16 17.78
CA GLU A 5 12.20 1.49 17.18
C GLU A 5 13.04 1.48 15.88
N ARG A 6 14.04 0.58 15.78
CA ARG A 6 14.85 0.43 14.57
C ARG A 6 14.07 -0.25 13.45
N ILE A 7 13.18 -1.18 13.79
CA ILE A 7 12.26 -1.81 12.84
C ILE A 7 11.30 -0.76 12.27
N VAL A 8 10.76 0.11 13.13
CA VAL A 8 9.89 1.22 12.70
C VAL A 8 10.65 2.18 11.79
N ALA A 9 11.85 2.59 12.16
CA ALA A 9 12.66 3.52 11.38
C ALA A 9 13.05 2.94 10.00
N GLU A 10 13.40 1.65 9.95
CA GLU A 10 13.83 0.98 8.72
C GLU A 10 12.67 0.72 7.75
N TYR A 11 11.56 0.15 8.24
CA TYR A 11 10.47 -0.32 7.38
C TYR A 11 9.26 0.62 7.33
N GLY A 12 9.17 1.58 8.25
CA GLY A 12 8.04 2.51 8.37
C GLY A 12 7.66 3.20 7.06
N PRO A 13 8.61 3.79 6.31
CA PRO A 13 8.31 4.45 5.04
C PRO A 13 7.74 3.50 3.98
N ALA A 14 8.26 2.27 3.88
CA ALA A 14 7.78 1.28 2.92
C ALA A 14 6.36 0.80 3.27
N VAL A 15 6.12 0.50 4.55
CA VAL A 15 4.80 0.12 5.07
C VAL A 15 3.78 1.24 4.82
N LEU A 16 4.15 2.51 5.01
CA LEU A 16 3.26 3.64 4.76
C LEU A 16 2.86 3.75 3.29
N ARG A 17 3.81 3.57 2.36
CA ARG A 17 3.53 3.51 0.92
C ARG A 17 2.57 2.38 0.56
N VAL A 18 2.75 1.21 1.19
CA VAL A 18 1.83 0.07 1.03
C VAL A 18 0.43 0.41 1.56
N CYS A 19 0.32 0.99 2.76
CA CYS A 19 -0.97 1.42 3.31
C CYS A 19 -1.67 2.44 2.42
N ARG A 20 -0.94 3.44 1.90
CA ARG A 20 -1.47 4.43 0.94
C ARG A 20 -1.99 3.77 -0.33
N ALA A 21 -1.27 2.82 -0.90
CA ALA A 21 -1.69 2.11 -2.11
C ALA A 21 -2.95 1.26 -1.90
N VAL A 22 -3.14 0.69 -0.69
CA VAL A 22 -4.21 -0.29 -0.41
C VAL A 22 -5.44 0.36 0.19
N ALA A 23 -5.28 1.18 1.24
CA ALA A 23 -6.38 1.83 1.96
C ALA A 23 -6.73 3.21 1.39
N GLY A 24 -5.79 3.86 0.70
CA GLY A 24 -5.92 5.25 0.24
C GLY A 24 -5.36 6.25 1.25
N ALA A 25 -5.11 7.48 0.80
CA ALA A 25 -4.40 8.50 1.58
C ALA A 25 -5.06 8.82 2.93
N ALA A 26 -6.39 8.87 2.98
CA ALA A 26 -7.15 9.23 4.19
C ALA A 26 -7.04 8.18 5.31
N ASP A 27 -6.77 6.93 4.96
CA ASP A 27 -6.81 5.79 5.89
C ASP A 27 -5.40 5.21 6.12
N ALA A 28 -4.38 5.75 5.45
CA ALA A 28 -3.05 5.17 5.40
C ALA A 28 -2.28 5.27 6.71
N GLU A 29 -2.36 6.42 7.39
CA GLU A 29 -1.67 6.66 8.65
C GLU A 29 -2.27 5.84 9.79
N ASP A 30 -3.59 5.68 9.80
CA ASP A 30 -4.29 4.79 10.72
C ASP A 30 -3.88 3.33 10.48
N ALA A 31 -3.93 2.86 9.23
CA ALA A 31 -3.51 1.51 8.89
C ALA A 31 -2.03 1.27 9.23
N TRP A 32 -1.16 2.26 9.03
CA TRP A 32 0.25 2.20 9.43
C TRP A 32 0.40 2.08 10.95
N SER A 33 -0.30 2.90 11.72
CA SER A 33 -0.27 2.89 13.18
C SER A 33 -0.76 1.55 13.73
N GLU A 34 -1.90 1.05 13.24
CA GLU A 34 -2.42 -0.26 13.61
C GLU A 34 -1.46 -1.41 13.25
N THR A 35 -0.73 -1.27 12.14
CA THR A 35 0.27 -2.25 11.72
C THR A 35 1.41 -2.33 12.72
N PHE A 36 2.00 -1.18 13.09
CA PHE A 36 3.14 -1.17 14.01
C PHE A 36 2.74 -1.47 15.45
N LEU A 37 1.51 -1.15 15.88
CA LEU A 37 0.97 -1.59 17.16
C LEU A 37 0.82 -3.12 17.23
N ALA A 38 0.23 -3.72 16.19
CA ALA A 38 0.09 -5.18 16.11
C ALA A 38 1.47 -5.86 15.99
N ALA A 39 2.37 -5.29 15.21
CA ALA A 39 3.74 -5.78 15.07
C ALA A 39 4.48 -5.70 16.40
N LEU A 40 4.39 -4.61 17.17
CA LEU A 40 5.04 -4.48 18.47
C LEU A 40 4.64 -5.60 19.43
N GLN A 41 3.36 -5.97 19.45
CA GLN A 41 2.83 -7.04 20.30
C GLN A 41 3.34 -8.42 19.87
N ALA A 42 3.39 -8.69 18.57
CA ALA A 42 3.79 -9.99 18.03
C ALA A 42 5.30 -10.13 17.82
N TYR A 43 6.05 -9.03 17.89
CA TYR A 43 7.50 -9.01 17.62
C TYR A 43 8.28 -9.98 18.51
N PRO A 44 8.06 -10.09 19.84
CA PRO A 44 8.81 -11.01 20.70
C PRO A 44 8.78 -12.47 20.25
N ASP A 45 7.72 -12.89 19.58
CA ASP A 45 7.51 -14.26 19.11
C ASP A 45 7.96 -14.46 17.65
N LEU A 46 8.50 -13.43 17.01
CA LEU A 46 8.95 -13.52 15.62
C LEU A 46 10.18 -14.45 15.52
N PRO A 47 10.11 -15.53 14.71
CA PRO A 47 11.22 -16.47 14.58
C PRO A 47 12.52 -15.79 14.12
N ALA A 48 13.64 -16.25 14.68
CA ALA A 48 14.95 -15.81 14.21
C ALA A 48 15.13 -16.17 12.72
N GLY A 49 15.51 -15.19 11.90
CA GLY A 49 15.66 -15.35 10.45
C GLY A 49 14.40 -15.12 9.63
N ALA A 50 13.26 -14.79 10.26
CA ALA A 50 12.06 -14.37 9.53
C ALA A 50 12.34 -13.11 8.69
N ASN A 51 11.75 -13.05 7.49
CA ASN A 51 11.75 -11.84 6.69
C ASN A 51 10.83 -10.80 7.33
N VAL A 52 11.43 -9.85 8.04
CA VAL A 52 10.71 -8.79 8.77
C VAL A 52 9.87 -7.93 7.82
N GLU A 53 10.36 -7.64 6.62
CA GLU A 53 9.64 -6.84 5.64
C GLU A 53 8.37 -7.57 5.16
N ALA A 54 8.49 -8.85 4.78
CA ALA A 54 7.35 -9.68 4.41
C ALA A 54 6.32 -9.81 5.52
N TRP A 55 6.79 -9.99 6.75
CA TRP A 55 5.93 -10.07 7.92
C TRP A 55 5.17 -8.76 8.18
N LEU A 56 5.86 -7.61 8.14
CA LEU A 56 5.22 -6.29 8.30
C LEU A 56 4.22 -5.99 7.20
N VAL A 57 4.57 -6.25 5.93
CA VAL A 57 3.65 -6.07 4.80
C VAL A 57 2.43 -6.98 4.89
N THR A 58 2.59 -8.20 5.43
CA THR A 58 1.45 -9.10 5.71
C THR A 58 0.51 -8.53 6.78
N ILE A 59 1.04 -7.96 7.86
CA ILE A 59 0.22 -7.27 8.87
C ILE A 59 -0.45 -6.05 8.25
N ALA A 60 0.29 -5.22 7.51
CA ALA A 60 -0.22 -4.04 6.82
C ALA A 60 -1.34 -4.34 5.84
N HIS A 61 -1.23 -5.44 5.08
CA HIS A 61 -2.29 -5.92 4.21
C HIS A 61 -3.60 -6.13 4.96
N ARG A 62 -3.55 -6.86 6.09
CA ARG A 62 -4.73 -7.16 6.89
C ARG A 62 -5.35 -5.87 7.44
N LYS A 63 -4.53 -5.00 8.04
CA LYS A 63 -4.98 -3.72 8.62
C LYS A 63 -5.55 -2.76 7.58
N ALA A 64 -4.89 -2.61 6.44
CA ALA A 64 -5.38 -1.75 5.36
C ALA A 64 -6.73 -2.23 4.79
N ILE A 65 -6.94 -3.55 4.68
CA ILE A 65 -8.23 -4.11 4.26
C ILE A 65 -9.31 -3.88 5.32
N ASP A 66 -9.00 -4.08 6.59
CA ASP A 66 -9.95 -3.90 7.69
C ASP A 66 -10.43 -2.46 7.79
N VAL A 67 -9.51 -1.49 7.75
CA VAL A 67 -9.83 -0.05 7.76
C VAL A 67 -10.67 0.33 6.54
N HIS A 68 -10.26 -0.08 5.34
CA HIS A 68 -10.99 0.20 4.10
C HIS A 68 -12.43 -0.37 4.15
N ARG A 69 -12.59 -1.60 4.64
CA ARG A 69 -13.92 -2.22 4.80
C ARG A 69 -14.77 -1.53 5.87
N ALA A 70 -14.16 -1.12 6.99
CA ALA A 70 -14.86 -0.40 8.05
C ALA A 70 -15.40 0.95 7.52
N ARG A 71 -14.60 1.68 6.73
CA ARG A 71 -15.02 2.92 6.07
C ARG A 71 -16.18 2.70 5.11
N ALA A 72 -16.09 1.70 4.24
CA ALA A 72 -17.16 1.37 3.30
C ALA A 72 -18.49 1.07 4.01
N ARG A 73 -18.45 0.35 5.15
CA ARG A 73 -19.65 0.10 5.96
C ARG A 73 -20.21 1.36 6.62
N ARG A 74 -19.34 2.24 7.17
CA ARG A 74 -19.77 3.51 7.77
C ARG A 74 -20.42 4.45 6.75
N ALA A 75 -19.93 4.45 5.50
CA ALA A 75 -20.49 5.28 4.42
C ALA A 75 -21.92 4.88 4.02
N VAL A 76 -22.35 3.65 4.29
CA VAL A 76 -23.73 3.17 4.02
C VAL A 76 -24.71 3.58 5.14
N THR A 77 -24.21 3.98 6.32
CA THR A 77 -25.04 4.23 7.51
C THR A 77 -25.38 5.71 7.73
N VAL A 78 -24.94 6.63 6.87
CA VAL A 78 -25.20 8.07 7.05
C VAL A 78 -26.06 8.61 5.91
N GLU A 79 -27.31 8.98 6.21
CA GLU A 79 -28.19 9.80 5.36
C GLU A 79 -27.70 11.26 5.27
N HIS A 80 -26.60 11.59 5.94
CA HIS A 80 -25.88 12.86 5.85
C HIS A 80 -24.40 12.59 5.58
N LEU A 81 -23.95 12.97 4.39
CA LEU A 81 -22.53 13.00 4.07
C LEU A 81 -21.88 14.09 4.97
N PRO A 82 -20.98 13.76 5.91
CA PRO A 82 -20.23 14.80 6.60
C PRO A 82 -19.46 15.60 5.55
N GLU A 83 -19.50 16.93 5.67
CA GLU A 83 -18.81 17.85 4.79
C GLU A 83 -17.33 17.45 4.73
N ARG A 84 -16.94 16.87 3.61
CA ARG A 84 -15.59 16.37 3.38
C ARG A 84 -14.72 17.62 3.29
N PRO A 85 -13.70 17.81 4.16
CA PRO A 85 -12.72 18.85 3.89
C PRO A 85 -12.22 18.57 2.48
N ALA A 86 -12.30 19.59 1.62
CA ALA A 86 -11.82 19.49 0.26
C ALA A 86 -10.41 18.88 0.32
N PRO A 87 -10.08 17.89 -0.52
CA PRO A 87 -8.69 17.46 -0.63
C PRO A 87 -7.85 18.74 -0.82
N PRO A 88 -6.75 18.90 -0.07
CA PRO A 88 -5.90 20.07 -0.24
C PRO A 88 -5.59 20.20 -1.73
N PRO A 89 -5.58 21.43 -2.27
CA PRO A 89 -5.36 21.64 -3.69
C PRO A 89 -4.10 20.90 -4.10
N VAL A 90 -4.26 19.96 -5.04
CA VAL A 90 -3.15 19.20 -5.62
C VAL A 90 -2.21 20.24 -6.21
N ARG A 91 -1.04 20.41 -5.58
CA ARG A 91 -0.05 21.33 -6.10
C ARG A 91 0.50 20.69 -7.38
N PRO A 92 0.86 21.46 -8.40
CA PRO A 92 1.55 20.94 -9.60
C PRO A 92 2.84 20.17 -9.28
N GLU A 93 3.33 20.30 -8.06
CA GLU A 93 4.51 19.67 -7.47
C GLU A 93 4.21 18.26 -6.90
N ASP A 94 2.93 17.90 -6.69
CA ASP A 94 2.47 16.65 -6.09
C ASP A 94 2.44 15.49 -7.11
N ARG A 95 3.57 15.18 -7.75
CA ARG A 95 3.71 14.03 -8.68
C ARG A 95 3.25 12.71 -8.06
N ASP A 96 3.36 12.60 -6.74
CA ASP A 96 2.91 11.47 -5.95
C ASP A 96 1.38 11.34 -5.95
N GLY A 97 0.63 12.45 -5.97
CA GLY A 97 -0.84 12.46 -6.02
C GLY A 97 -1.39 11.73 -7.25
N ASP A 98 -0.82 12.03 -8.42
CA ASP A 98 -1.18 11.37 -9.69
C ASP A 98 -0.85 9.88 -9.67
N LEU A 99 0.24 9.48 -9.00
CA LEU A 99 0.65 8.08 -8.90
C LEU A 99 -0.33 7.30 -8.02
N TRP A 100 -0.71 7.85 -6.87
CA TRP A 100 -1.67 7.20 -5.97
C TRP A 100 -3.05 7.09 -6.63
N ALA A 101 -3.47 8.10 -7.40
CA ALA A 101 -4.71 8.06 -8.18
C ALA A 101 -4.65 6.97 -9.26
N ALA A 102 -3.54 6.87 -10.01
CA ALA A 102 -3.35 5.84 -11.02
C ALA A 102 -3.32 4.42 -10.40
N LEU A 103 -2.65 4.25 -9.26
CA LEU A 103 -2.69 2.99 -8.50
C LEU A 103 -4.11 2.65 -8.04
N ALA A 104 -4.86 3.65 -7.56
CA ALA A 104 -6.25 3.50 -7.13
C ALA A 104 -7.22 3.18 -8.28
N ALA A 105 -6.83 3.41 -9.54
CA ALA A 105 -7.61 3.01 -10.72
C ALA A 105 -7.36 1.55 -11.13
N LEU A 106 -6.26 0.92 -10.70
CA LEU A 106 -5.96 -0.47 -11.07
C LEU A 106 -6.98 -1.47 -10.46
N PRO A 107 -7.28 -2.57 -11.15
CA PRO A 107 -7.96 -3.73 -10.55
C PRO A 107 -7.31 -4.16 -9.23
N GLY A 108 -8.11 -4.49 -8.23
CA GLY A 108 -7.62 -4.68 -6.85
C GLY A 108 -6.48 -5.70 -6.70
N LYS A 109 -6.49 -6.79 -7.48
CA LYS A 109 -5.38 -7.77 -7.47
C LYS A 109 -4.10 -7.18 -8.05
N GLN A 110 -4.18 -6.45 -9.17
CA GLN A 110 -3.03 -5.79 -9.79
C GLN A 110 -2.45 -4.72 -8.86
N ARG A 111 -3.31 -3.86 -8.29
CA ARG A 111 -2.93 -2.81 -7.33
C ARG A 111 -2.14 -3.39 -6.15
N ARG A 112 -2.70 -4.39 -5.47
CA ARG A 112 -2.04 -5.01 -4.31
C ARG A 112 -0.74 -5.70 -4.68
N THR A 113 -0.71 -6.40 -5.81
CA THR A 113 0.50 -7.07 -6.28
C THR A 113 1.61 -6.04 -6.58
N VAL A 114 1.28 -4.95 -7.26
CA VAL A 114 2.23 -3.85 -7.53
C VAL A 114 2.70 -3.22 -6.22
N ALA A 115 1.78 -2.95 -5.29
CA ALA A 115 2.13 -2.37 -3.99
C ALA A 115 3.10 -3.26 -3.19
N TYR A 116 2.80 -4.55 -3.03
CA TYR A 116 3.62 -5.44 -2.20
C TYR A 116 4.97 -5.74 -2.84
N HIS A 117 5.03 -5.90 -4.16
CA HIS A 117 6.28 -6.18 -4.83
C HIS A 117 7.17 -4.94 -4.94
N TYR A 118 6.66 -3.83 -5.46
CA TYR A 118 7.48 -2.66 -5.79
C TYR A 118 7.62 -1.66 -4.65
N LEU A 119 6.61 -1.51 -3.78
CA LEU A 119 6.68 -0.56 -2.66
C LEU A 119 7.12 -1.22 -1.36
N GLY A 120 6.75 -2.48 -1.16
CA GLY A 120 7.07 -3.30 0.01
C GLY A 120 8.17 -4.34 -0.22
N GLY A 121 8.89 -4.31 -1.35
CA GLY A 121 10.10 -5.11 -1.57
C GLY A 121 9.91 -6.62 -1.70
N LEU A 122 8.68 -7.13 -1.70
CA LEU A 122 8.45 -8.57 -1.54
C LEU A 122 8.71 -9.36 -2.82
N PRO A 123 9.35 -10.55 -2.73
CA PRO A 123 9.42 -11.46 -3.87
C PRO A 123 8.02 -11.99 -4.21
N TYR A 124 7.79 -12.36 -5.48
CA TYR A 124 6.46 -12.81 -5.94
C TYR A 124 5.91 -14.03 -5.19
N ALA A 125 6.76 -14.88 -4.64
CA ALA A 125 6.35 -16.00 -3.79
C ALA A 125 5.65 -15.52 -2.51
N GLU A 126 6.20 -14.51 -1.83
CA GLU A 126 5.61 -13.91 -0.63
C GLU A 126 4.33 -13.14 -0.98
N VAL A 127 4.33 -12.41 -2.10
CA VAL A 127 3.12 -11.73 -2.60
C VAL A 127 1.99 -12.74 -2.87
N ALA A 128 2.31 -13.91 -3.45
CA ALA A 128 1.36 -14.97 -3.69
C ALA A 128 0.86 -15.62 -2.38
N ALA A 129 1.72 -15.78 -1.38
CA ALA A 129 1.32 -16.26 -0.07
C ALA A 129 0.33 -15.32 0.62
N ILE A 130 0.51 -14.00 0.47
CA ILE A 130 -0.39 -12.97 1.02
C ILE A 130 -1.72 -12.91 0.24
N LEU A 131 -1.66 -12.89 -1.09
CA LEU A 131 -2.83 -12.65 -1.96
C LEU A 131 -3.59 -13.91 -2.36
N GLY A 132 -3.00 -15.08 -2.14
CA GLY A 132 -3.45 -16.37 -2.66
C GLY A 132 -3.05 -16.59 -4.13
N GLY A 133 -2.70 -17.83 -4.45
CA GLY A 133 -2.35 -18.28 -5.81
C GLY A 133 -0.87 -18.62 -5.96
N THR A 134 -0.35 -18.50 -7.18
CA THR A 134 1.04 -18.85 -7.53
C THR A 134 1.91 -17.62 -7.77
N ALA A 135 3.23 -17.76 -7.63
CA ALA A 135 4.20 -16.70 -7.92
C ALA A 135 4.09 -16.22 -9.39
N GLU A 136 3.82 -17.13 -10.32
CA GLU A 136 3.59 -16.84 -11.74
C GLU A 136 2.36 -15.97 -11.95
N ALA A 137 1.26 -16.27 -11.24
CA ALA A 137 0.04 -15.46 -11.30
C ALA A 137 0.27 -14.06 -10.69
N ALA A 138 1.05 -13.96 -9.61
CA ALA A 138 1.45 -12.68 -9.04
C ALA A 138 2.32 -11.89 -10.03
N ARG A 139 3.36 -12.50 -10.62
CA ARG A 139 4.20 -11.86 -11.65
C ARG A 139 3.38 -11.33 -12.82
N ARG A 140 2.42 -12.13 -13.32
CA ARG A 140 1.53 -11.72 -14.41
C ARG A 140 0.66 -10.53 -14.00
N ALA A 141 0.03 -10.58 -12.82
CA ALA A 141 -0.78 -9.47 -12.32
C ALA A 141 0.04 -8.17 -12.12
N ALA A 142 1.30 -8.29 -11.67
CA ALA A 142 2.21 -7.15 -11.58
C ALA A 142 2.53 -6.58 -12.95
N ALA A 143 2.87 -7.42 -13.93
CA ALA A 143 3.16 -6.98 -15.29
C ALA A 143 1.96 -6.27 -15.93
N ASP A 144 0.74 -6.78 -15.73
CA ASP A 144 -0.48 -6.15 -16.22
C ASP A 144 -0.77 -4.82 -15.53
N GLY A 145 -0.52 -4.74 -14.22
CA GLY A 145 -0.62 -3.49 -13.46
C GLY A 145 0.36 -2.43 -13.94
N ILE A 146 1.63 -2.80 -14.11
CA ILE A 146 2.67 -1.89 -14.65
C ILE A 146 2.35 -1.46 -16.08
N ARG A 147 1.84 -2.36 -16.94
CA ARG A 147 1.41 -2.01 -18.29
C ARG A 147 0.31 -0.95 -18.26
N THR A 148 -0.68 -1.14 -17.39
CA THR A 148 -1.78 -0.17 -17.22
C THR A 148 -1.24 1.17 -16.71
N LEU A 149 -0.41 1.18 -15.67
CA LEU A 149 0.18 2.41 -15.14
C LEU A 149 0.99 3.17 -16.19
N ARG A 150 1.77 2.48 -17.04
CA ARG A 150 2.51 3.13 -18.13
C ARG A 150 1.61 3.80 -19.16
N ALA A 151 0.38 3.30 -19.35
CA ALA A 151 -0.58 3.86 -20.29
C ALA A 151 -1.41 5.00 -19.67
N THR A 152 -1.69 4.94 -18.36
CA THR A 152 -2.61 5.85 -17.68
C THR A 152 -1.91 6.93 -16.86
N TYR A 153 -0.68 6.69 -16.39
CA TYR A 153 0.12 7.69 -15.70
C TYR A 153 0.75 8.59 -16.77
N PRO A 154 0.45 9.90 -16.78
CA PRO A 154 1.03 10.80 -17.77
C PRO A 154 2.55 10.77 -17.63
N ALA A 155 3.23 10.12 -18.57
CA ALA A 155 4.64 10.36 -18.78
C ALA A 155 4.75 11.84 -19.12
N THR A 156 5.45 12.61 -18.28
CA THR A 156 5.80 13.99 -18.63
C THR A 156 6.39 13.96 -20.04
N PRO A 157 5.93 14.79 -21.00
CA PRO A 157 6.74 15.07 -22.17
C PRO A 157 8.02 15.71 -21.64
N GLY A 158 9.07 14.90 -21.50
CA GLY A 158 10.41 15.39 -21.19
C GLY A 158 10.74 16.45 -22.23
N GLY A 159 11.10 17.64 -21.76
CA GLY A 159 11.40 18.79 -22.58
C GLY A 159 12.38 18.41 -23.69
N ASP A 160 11.91 18.56 -24.91
CA ASP A 160 12.72 18.59 -26.12
C ASP A 160 13.19 20.04 -26.32
N ASP A 161 14.50 20.18 -26.59
CA ASP A 161 15.21 21.31 -27.16
C ASP A 161 15.03 22.74 -26.61
N ARG A 162 16.02 23.19 -25.83
CA ARG A 162 17.00 24.21 -26.27
C ARG A 162 18.14 24.46 -25.29
#